data_AF-A0A813T2D7-F1
#
_entry.id   AF-A0A813T2D7-F1
#
_cell.length_a   1.000
_cell.length_b   1.000
_cell.length_c   1.000
_cell.angle_alpha   90.00
_cell.angle_beta   90.00
_cell.angle_gamma   90.00
#
_symmetry.space_group_name_H-M   'P 1'
#
loop_
_entity.id
_entity.type
_entity.pdbx_description
1 polymer ?
#
loop_
_entity_poly.entity_id
_entity_poly.type
_entity_poly.pdbx_seq_one_letter_code
_entity_poly.pdbx_strand_id
1 'polypeptide(L)'
;MYAPRAKFERIYVVPPLKVSSIFLAILHCFFLIIALFTSFWVETKHGHFGPLFRCEKSLDLSLLPIPKIIYQCHLFDKSIAPKRYSKWMLVTAILLLISFFIIILSIIIGTLSIIRNSQRSRRPLWLCTIILIFIGCLVDALILIIVPLAYNEYAFRLQWAYGLFCGATLFILTALIVAILPYNVDEIQYIETIEETRGELEPFA
;
A
#
# COMPACT_ATOMS: atom_id res chain seq x y z
N MET A 1 12.44 -35.05 49.52
CA MET A 1 11.61 -33.97 48.95
C MET A 1 12.15 -33.66 47.56
N TYR A 2 11.36 -33.90 46.52
CA TYR A 2 11.73 -33.55 45.14
C TYR A 2 11.24 -32.12 44.88
N ALA A 3 12.12 -31.22 44.44
CA ALA A 3 11.71 -29.88 44.04
C ALA A 3 11.08 -29.94 42.64
N PRO A 4 9.88 -29.36 42.43
CA PRO A 4 9.25 -29.31 41.11
C PRO A 4 10.15 -28.52 40.14
N ARG A 5 10.36 -29.06 38.94
CA ARG A 5 11.08 -28.36 37.86
C ARG A 5 10.05 -27.63 36.99
N ALA A 6 10.12 -26.31 36.96
CA ALA A 6 9.34 -25.51 36.03
C ALA A 6 10.09 -25.44 34.68
N LYS A 7 9.40 -25.76 33.58
CA LYS A 7 9.92 -25.55 32.23
C LYS A 7 9.30 -24.28 31.65
N PHE A 8 10.14 -23.28 31.39
CA PHE A 8 9.72 -22.05 30.73
C PHE A 8 9.69 -22.26 29.22
N GLU A 9 8.51 -22.41 28.66
CA GLU A 9 8.34 -22.38 27.20
C GLU A 9 8.08 -20.94 26.76
N ARG A 10 8.95 -20.43 25.89
CA ARG A 10 8.83 -19.07 25.37
C ARG A 10 7.94 -19.10 24.13
N ILE A 11 6.71 -18.61 24.26
CA ILE A 11 5.81 -18.44 23.12
C ILE A 11 5.98 -17.03 22.57
N TYR A 12 6.39 -16.94 21.30
CA TYR A 12 6.49 -15.67 20.60
C TYR A 12 5.11 -15.30 20.04
N VAL A 13 4.42 -14.38 20.72
CA VAL A 13 3.18 -13.82 20.20
C VAL A 13 3.50 -12.73 19.20
N VAL A 14 2.86 -12.77 18.02
CA VAL A 14 2.99 -11.73 17.01
C VAL A 14 2.09 -10.57 17.43
N PRO A 15 2.63 -9.34 17.61
CA PRO A 15 1.80 -8.21 18.00
C PRO A 15 0.72 -7.94 16.95
N PRO A 16 -0.56 -7.76 17.33
CA PRO A 16 -1.65 -7.52 16.39
C PRO A 16 -1.43 -6.26 15.54
N LEU A 17 -0.69 -5.28 16.08
CA LEU A 17 -0.28 -4.07 15.37
C LEU A 17 0.54 -4.38 14.09
N LYS A 18 1.44 -5.37 14.12
CA LYS A 18 2.25 -5.74 12.94
C LYS A 18 1.36 -6.28 11.81
N VAL A 19 0.38 -7.10 12.17
CA VAL A 19 -0.61 -7.65 11.23
C VAL A 19 -1.50 -6.54 10.68
N SER A 20 -1.96 -5.62 11.53
CA SER A 20 -2.76 -4.47 11.12
C SER A 20 -2.02 -3.57 10.12
N SER A 21 -0.72 -3.34 10.32
CA SER A 21 0.10 -2.55 9.38
C SER A 21 0.15 -3.20 7.98
N ILE A 22 0.37 -4.52 7.91
CA ILE A 22 0.35 -5.25 6.63
C ILE A 22 -1.02 -5.17 5.96
N PHE A 23 -2.10 -5.32 6.74
CA PHE A 23 -3.46 -5.19 6.21
C PHE A 23 -3.73 -3.81 5.61
N LEU A 24 -3.30 -2.73 6.29
CA LEU A 24 -3.41 -1.36 5.78
C LEU A 24 -2.58 -1.16 4.50
N ALA A 25 -1.39 -1.75 4.41
CA ALA A 25 -0.58 -1.73 3.18
C ALA A 25 -1.25 -2.46 2.01
N ILE A 26 -1.97 -3.57 2.27
CA ILE A 26 -2.76 -4.28 1.25
C ILE A 26 -3.91 -3.41 0.74
N LEU A 27 -4.65 -2.76 1.64
CA LEU A 27 -5.72 -1.82 1.26
C LEU A 27 -5.17 -0.65 0.44
N HIS A 28 -4.02 -0.12 0.81
CA HIS A 28 -3.32 0.89 0.02
C HIS A 28 -3.03 0.40 -1.41
N CYS A 29 -2.48 -0.82 -1.58
CA CYS A 29 -2.27 -1.40 -2.91
C CYS A 29 -3.55 -1.54 -3.73
N PHE A 30 -4.67 -1.92 -3.10
CA PHE A 30 -5.96 -2.00 -3.77
C PHE A 30 -6.42 -0.63 -4.30
N PHE A 31 -6.28 0.42 -3.49
CA PHE A 31 -6.60 1.77 -3.94
C PHE A 31 -5.63 2.30 -5.01
N LEU A 32 -4.34 1.96 -4.93
CA LEU A 32 -3.38 2.27 -5.99
C LEU A 32 -3.79 1.67 -7.32
N ILE A 33 -4.24 0.41 -7.35
CA ILE A 33 -4.70 -0.25 -8.59
C ILE A 33 -5.91 0.51 -9.16
N ILE A 34 -6.92 0.81 -8.34
CA ILE A 34 -8.10 1.58 -8.79
C ILE A 34 -7.67 2.93 -9.36
N ALA A 35 -6.79 3.64 -8.64
CA ALA A 35 -6.27 4.93 -9.06
C ALA A 35 -5.44 4.84 -10.35
N LEU A 36 -4.66 3.78 -10.55
CA LEU A 36 -3.85 3.61 -11.74
C LEU A 36 -4.70 3.37 -13.00
N PHE A 37 -5.77 2.57 -12.88
CA PHE A 37 -6.61 2.17 -14.02
C PHE A 37 -7.74 3.16 -14.35
N THR A 38 -8.03 4.14 -13.50
CA THR A 38 -9.08 5.14 -13.75
C THR A 38 -8.56 6.36 -14.52
N SER A 39 -9.38 6.88 -15.44
CA SER A 39 -9.11 8.13 -16.18
C SER A 39 -9.59 9.39 -15.44
N PHE A 40 -10.27 9.23 -14.29
CA PHE A 40 -10.91 10.33 -13.56
C PHE A 40 -10.00 10.97 -12.51
N TRP A 41 -8.77 11.35 -12.87
CA TRP A 41 -7.89 12.12 -11.98
C TRP A 41 -8.05 13.61 -12.16
N VAL A 42 -7.95 14.04 -13.42
CA VAL A 42 -8.03 15.45 -13.79
C VAL A 42 -9.04 15.59 -14.91
N GLU A 43 -10.01 16.46 -14.71
CA GLU A 43 -10.93 16.89 -15.74
C GLU A 43 -10.50 18.26 -16.29
N THR A 44 -10.48 18.36 -17.60
CA THR A 44 -10.29 19.62 -18.32
C THR A 44 -11.44 19.82 -19.31
N LYS A 45 -11.50 20.98 -19.96
CA LYS A 45 -12.48 21.25 -21.04
C LYS A 45 -12.44 20.20 -22.17
N HIS A 46 -11.30 19.53 -22.37
CA HIS A 46 -11.07 18.57 -23.44
C HIS A 46 -11.39 17.13 -23.06
N GLY A 47 -11.67 16.83 -21.78
CA GLY A 47 -11.96 15.47 -21.32
C GLY A 47 -11.28 15.11 -20.00
N HIS A 48 -11.17 13.80 -19.76
CA HIS A 48 -10.64 13.21 -18.52
C HIS A 48 -9.26 12.59 -18.75
N PHE A 49 -8.36 12.84 -17.82
CA PHE A 49 -6.97 12.43 -17.90
C PHE A 49 -6.64 11.65 -16.64
N GLY A 50 -6.19 10.41 -16.80
CA GLY A 50 -5.60 9.58 -15.76
C GLY A 50 -4.17 9.18 -16.09
N PRO A 51 -3.52 8.43 -15.19
CA PRO A 51 -2.12 8.02 -15.35
C PRO A 51 -1.89 7.14 -16.59
N LEU A 52 -2.74 6.13 -16.80
CA LEU A 52 -2.61 5.19 -17.93
C LEU A 52 -3.58 5.50 -19.08
N PHE A 53 -4.79 5.96 -18.75
CA PHE A 53 -5.86 6.18 -19.71
C PHE A 53 -6.16 7.66 -19.85
N ARG A 54 -6.40 8.07 -21.10
CA ARG A 54 -6.86 9.40 -21.43
C ARG A 54 -8.14 9.27 -22.23
N CYS A 55 -9.19 9.97 -21.81
CA CYS A 55 -10.47 9.99 -22.51
C CYS A 55 -10.74 11.41 -22.98
N GLU A 56 -10.62 11.63 -24.29
CA GLU A 56 -10.86 12.92 -24.92
C GLU A 56 -12.31 13.03 -25.36
N LYS A 57 -12.84 14.25 -25.24
CA LYS A 57 -14.18 14.62 -25.70
C LYS A 57 -14.07 15.04 -27.16
N SER A 58 -14.53 14.21 -28.08
CA SER A 58 -14.63 14.56 -29.50
C SER A 58 -16.07 14.91 -29.86
N LEU A 59 -16.23 15.93 -30.71
CA LEU A 59 -17.50 16.28 -31.34
C LEU A 59 -17.53 15.55 -32.67
N ASP A 60 -18.41 14.56 -32.77
CA ASP A 60 -18.64 13.90 -34.04
C ASP A 60 -19.65 14.72 -34.85
N LEU A 61 -19.14 15.48 -35.82
CA LEU A 61 -19.94 16.27 -36.76
C LEU A 61 -20.51 15.42 -37.91
N SER A 62 -20.14 14.15 -38.02
CA SER A 62 -20.56 13.30 -39.14
C SER A 62 -22.02 12.84 -39.06
N LEU A 63 -22.65 12.99 -37.89
CA LEU A 63 -24.06 12.62 -37.64
C LEU A 63 -24.88 13.88 -37.31
N LEU A 64 -25.24 14.66 -38.33
CA LEU A 64 -26.30 15.67 -38.21
C LEU A 64 -27.67 14.96 -38.17
N PRO A 65 -28.61 15.39 -37.29
CA PRO A 65 -28.80 16.79 -36.87
C PRO A 65 -28.49 17.12 -35.40
N ILE A 66 -28.03 16.16 -34.57
CA ILE A 66 -27.77 16.41 -33.14
C ILE A 66 -26.32 16.04 -32.81
N PRO A 67 -25.43 17.00 -32.48
CA PRO A 67 -24.05 16.72 -32.16
C PRO A 67 -23.97 15.81 -30.93
N LYS A 68 -23.51 14.57 -31.13
CA LYS A 68 -23.29 13.62 -30.04
C LYS A 68 -21.87 13.78 -29.52
N ILE A 69 -21.75 13.94 -28.21
CA ILE A 69 -20.46 13.91 -27.54
C ILE A 69 -20.00 12.46 -27.48
N ILE A 70 -18.85 12.16 -28.08
CA ILE A 70 -18.22 10.84 -27.99
C ILE A 70 -16.97 10.97 -27.13
N TYR A 71 -16.78 10.00 -26.23
CA TYR A 71 -15.56 9.86 -25.46
C TYR A 71 -14.68 8.82 -26.14
N GLN A 72 -13.53 9.24 -26.65
CA GLN A 72 -12.52 8.34 -27.20
C GLN A 72 -11.43 8.15 -26.15
N CYS A 73 -11.37 6.94 -25.60
CA CYS A 73 -10.37 6.58 -24.61
C CYS A 73 -9.20 5.88 -25.27
N HIS A 74 -8.01 6.44 -25.10
CA HIS A 74 -6.76 5.91 -25.63
C HIS A 74 -5.84 5.51 -24.48
N LEU A 75 -5.21 4.34 -24.64
CA LEU A 75 -4.16 3.86 -23.76
C LEU A 75 -2.81 4.36 -24.29
N PHE A 76 -2.09 5.17 -23.52
CA PHE A 76 -0.72 5.62 -23.85
C PHE A 76 -0.48 6.14 -25.29
N ASP A 77 -1.47 6.77 -25.92
CA ASP A 77 -1.27 7.21 -27.30
C ASP A 77 -0.38 8.47 -27.37
N LYS A 78 0.75 8.33 -28.07
CA LYS A 78 1.76 9.37 -28.31
C LYS A 78 1.33 10.42 -29.34
N SER A 79 0.20 10.20 -30.02
CA SER A 79 -0.03 10.79 -31.32
C SER A 79 -0.56 12.23 -31.33
N ILE A 80 -1.44 12.67 -30.40
CA ILE A 80 -2.24 13.92 -30.66
C ILE A 80 -2.41 14.83 -29.41
N ALA A 81 -1.63 14.66 -28.35
CA ALA A 81 -1.74 15.52 -27.15
C ALA A 81 -0.91 16.81 -27.27
N PRO A 82 -1.37 17.96 -26.73
CA PRO A 82 -0.46 19.07 -26.41
C PRO A 82 0.70 18.55 -25.54
N LYS A 83 1.92 18.58 -26.09
CA LYS A 83 3.15 17.90 -25.63
C LYS A 83 3.50 18.05 -24.14
N ARG A 84 2.89 19.00 -23.41
CA ARG A 84 3.22 19.32 -22.02
C ARG A 84 2.43 18.48 -20.99
N TYR A 85 1.12 18.28 -21.19
CA TYR A 85 0.26 17.54 -20.24
C TYR A 85 0.58 16.04 -20.19
N SER A 86 0.91 15.48 -21.36
CA SER A 86 1.24 14.06 -21.48
C SER A 86 2.47 13.67 -20.66
N LYS A 87 3.44 14.58 -20.45
CA LYS A 87 4.68 14.28 -19.73
C LYS A 87 4.46 14.10 -18.23
N TRP A 88 3.72 14.99 -17.59
CA TRP A 88 3.51 14.92 -16.13
C TRP A 88 2.67 13.72 -15.74
N MET A 89 1.61 13.40 -16.49
CA MET A 89 0.80 12.20 -16.21
C MET A 89 1.58 10.91 -16.43
N LEU A 90 2.47 10.86 -17.44
CA LEU A 90 3.38 9.74 -17.63
C LEU A 90 4.33 9.58 -16.43
N VAL A 91 4.91 10.68 -15.94
CA VAL A 91 5.75 10.67 -14.74
C VAL A 91 4.97 10.18 -13.52
N THR A 92 3.74 10.67 -13.31
CA THR A 92 2.85 10.20 -12.25
C THR A 92 2.55 8.71 -12.37
N ALA A 93 2.29 8.20 -13.57
CA ALA A 93 2.06 6.77 -13.80
C ALA A 93 3.28 5.92 -13.44
N ILE A 94 4.48 6.36 -13.83
CA ILE A 94 5.74 5.69 -13.49
C ILE A 94 5.96 5.70 -11.98
N LEU A 95 5.77 6.84 -11.31
CA LEU A 95 5.91 6.96 -9.86
C LEU A 95 4.91 6.08 -9.11
N LEU A 96 3.64 6.01 -9.56
CA LEU A 96 2.62 5.13 -8.99
C LEU A 96 3.01 3.65 -9.13
N LEU A 97 3.53 3.24 -10.28
CA LEU A 97 4.01 1.87 -10.49
C LEU A 97 5.20 1.56 -9.56
N ILE A 98 6.16 2.48 -9.43
CA ILE A 98 7.30 2.33 -8.52
C ILE A 98 6.82 2.20 -7.08
N SER A 99 5.91 3.08 -6.63
CA SER A 99 5.31 3.01 -5.29
C SER A 99 4.64 1.66 -5.05
N PHE A 100 3.81 1.21 -6.01
CA PHE A 100 3.12 -0.07 -5.95
C PHE A 100 4.09 -1.26 -5.78
N PHE A 101 5.17 -1.32 -6.56
CA PHE A 101 6.17 -2.39 -6.42
C PHE A 101 6.91 -2.33 -5.07
N ILE A 102 7.26 -1.14 -4.59
CA ILE A 102 7.90 -0.95 -3.27
C ILE A 102 6.99 -1.47 -2.15
N ILE A 103 5.69 -1.13 -2.18
CA ILE A 103 4.75 -1.58 -1.15
C ILE A 103 4.50 -3.08 -1.24
N ILE A 104 4.39 -3.68 -2.43
CA ILE A 104 4.30 -5.15 -2.56
C ILE A 104 5.52 -5.83 -1.96
N LEU A 105 6.73 -5.35 -2.28
CA LEU A 105 7.96 -5.91 -1.72
C LEU A 105 7.97 -5.79 -0.19
N SER A 106 7.49 -4.67 0.33
CA SER A 106 7.33 -4.46 1.76
C SER A 106 6.34 -5.44 2.40
N ILE A 107 5.21 -5.73 1.77
CA ILE A 107 4.23 -6.72 2.25
C ILE A 107 4.87 -8.12 2.30
N ILE A 108 5.63 -8.50 1.26
CA ILE A 108 6.32 -9.80 1.21
C ILE A 108 7.36 -9.90 2.33
N ILE A 109 8.22 -8.88 2.50
CA ILE A 109 9.24 -8.90 3.55
C ILE A 109 8.60 -8.85 4.95
N GLY A 110 7.52 -8.08 5.12
CA GLY A 110 6.77 -7.97 6.36
C GLY A 110 6.14 -9.29 6.78
N THR A 111 5.49 -9.98 5.84
CA THR A 111 4.90 -11.32 6.08
C THR A 111 5.97 -12.37 6.37
N LEU A 112 7.09 -12.37 5.62
CA LEU A 112 8.24 -13.24 5.91
C LEU A 112 8.86 -12.98 7.29
N SER A 113 8.89 -11.72 7.73
CA SER A 113 9.36 -11.34 9.08
C SER A 113 8.49 -11.97 10.17
N ILE A 114 7.18 -12.03 9.96
CA ILE A 114 6.24 -12.64 10.92
C ILE A 114 6.40 -14.16 10.98
N ILE A 115 6.47 -14.83 9.82
CA ILE A 115 6.52 -16.29 9.72
C ILE A 115 7.81 -16.87 10.31
N ARG A 116 8.95 -16.18 10.17
CA ARG A 116 10.27 -16.73 10.52
C ARG A 116 10.43 -16.91 12.02
N ASN A 117 10.71 -18.11 12.54
CA ASN A 117 10.75 -18.37 13.99
C ASN A 117 11.93 -17.70 14.76
N SER A 118 13.02 -17.34 14.06
CA SER A 118 14.23 -16.82 14.72
C SER A 118 14.18 -15.31 15.02
N GLN A 119 14.15 -14.93 16.30
CA GLN A 119 14.11 -13.53 16.76
C GLN A 119 15.23 -12.66 16.15
N ARG A 120 16.46 -13.20 16.07
CA ARG A 120 17.62 -12.48 15.52
C ARG A 120 17.44 -12.06 14.06
N SER A 121 16.67 -12.85 13.28
CA SER A 121 16.41 -12.55 11.88
C SER A 121 15.14 -11.72 11.65
N ARG A 122 14.17 -11.73 12.59
CA ARG A 122 12.92 -10.96 12.47
C ARG A 122 13.17 -9.45 12.46
N ARG A 123 14.00 -8.97 13.40
CA ARG A 123 14.26 -7.54 13.61
C ARG A 123 14.78 -6.81 12.37
N PRO A 124 15.82 -7.28 11.66
CA PRO A 124 16.29 -6.59 10.44
C PRO A 124 15.27 -6.63 9.30
N LEU A 125 14.50 -7.72 9.15
CA LEU A 125 13.45 -7.82 8.13
C LEU A 125 12.29 -6.85 8.42
N TRP A 126 11.89 -6.72 9.69
CA TRP A 126 10.87 -5.75 10.08
C TRP A 126 11.35 -4.31 9.90
N LEU A 127 12.62 -4.02 10.21
CA LEU A 127 13.21 -2.71 9.92
C LEU A 127 13.20 -2.40 8.42
N CYS A 128 13.56 -3.37 7.58
CA CYS A 128 13.51 -3.23 6.13
C CYS A 128 12.08 -2.94 5.64
N THR A 129 11.08 -3.61 6.22
CA THR A 129 9.65 -3.34 5.96
C THR A 129 9.30 -1.89 6.29
N ILE A 130 9.65 -1.40 7.49
CA ILE A 130 9.39 0.00 7.88
C ILE A 130 10.04 0.99 6.90
N ILE A 131 11.30 0.75 6.51
CA ILE A 131 12.03 1.62 5.58
C ILE A 131 11.35 1.64 4.20
N LEU A 132 10.93 0.49 3.69
CA LEU A 132 10.24 0.41 2.39
C LEU A 132 8.87 1.12 2.42
N ILE A 133 8.08 0.93 3.48
CA ILE A 133 6.81 1.66 3.67
C ILE A 133 7.08 3.17 3.70
N PHE A 134 8.12 3.61 4.42
CA PHE A 134 8.49 5.02 4.49
C PHE A 134 8.86 5.60 3.12
N ILE A 135 9.68 4.89 2.34
CA ILE A 135 10.04 5.30 0.98
C ILE A 135 8.79 5.36 0.09
N GLY A 136 7.91 4.36 0.13
CA GLY A 136 6.64 4.39 -0.61
C GLY A 136 5.76 5.58 -0.24
N CYS A 137 5.63 5.86 1.06
CA CYS A 137 4.89 7.04 1.56
C CYS A 137 5.49 8.36 1.06
N LEU A 138 6.82 8.49 0.95
CA LEU A 138 7.46 9.68 0.38
C LEU A 138 7.18 9.82 -1.11
N VAL A 139 7.23 8.71 -1.87
CA VAL A 139 6.89 8.72 -3.30
C VAL A 139 5.44 9.15 -3.51
N ASP A 140 4.52 8.64 -2.68
CA ASP A 140 3.11 9.02 -2.75
C ASP A 140 2.87 10.50 -2.42
N ALA A 141 3.56 11.02 -1.40
CA ALA A 141 3.52 12.43 -1.06
C ALA A 141 4.05 13.31 -2.22
N LEU A 142 5.11 12.88 -2.91
CA LEU A 142 5.61 13.57 -4.10
C LEU A 142 4.56 13.59 -5.21
N ILE A 143 3.85 12.48 -5.45
CA ILE A 143 2.77 12.44 -6.45
C ILE A 143 1.65 13.42 -6.10
N LEU A 144 1.24 13.47 -4.83
CA LEU A 144 0.22 14.40 -4.35
C LEU A 144 0.59 15.87 -4.57
N ILE A 145 1.88 16.20 -4.52
CA ILE A 145 2.40 17.55 -4.75
C ILE A 145 2.57 17.83 -6.25
N ILE A 146 3.11 16.89 -7.02
CA ILE A 146 3.41 17.06 -8.46
C ILE A 146 2.13 17.31 -9.27
N VAL A 147 1.06 16.55 -9.01
CA VAL A 147 -0.19 16.66 -9.80
C VAL A 147 -0.81 18.07 -9.73
N PRO A 148 -1.12 18.67 -8.57
CA PRO A 148 -1.68 20.01 -8.53
C PRO A 148 -0.70 21.08 -9.04
N LEU A 149 0.60 20.95 -8.77
CA LEU A 149 1.61 21.90 -9.26
C LEU A 149 1.71 21.89 -10.78
N ALA A 150 1.73 20.70 -11.40
CA ALA A 150 1.85 20.55 -12.86
C ALA A 150 0.65 21.12 -13.62
N TYR A 151 -0.51 21.20 -12.98
CA TYR A 151 -1.75 21.67 -13.59
C TYR A 151 -2.16 23.08 -13.15
N ASN A 152 -1.44 23.72 -12.23
CA ASN A 152 -1.77 25.03 -11.64
C ASN A 152 -2.04 26.15 -12.68
N GLU A 153 -1.41 26.08 -13.86
CA GLU A 153 -1.56 27.09 -14.92
C GLU A 153 -2.87 26.95 -15.73
N TYR A 154 -3.65 25.90 -15.52
CA TYR A 154 -4.80 25.57 -16.34
C TYR A 154 -6.11 25.55 -15.54
N ALA A 155 -7.24 25.78 -16.21
CA ALA A 155 -8.55 25.56 -15.61
C ALA A 155 -8.85 24.05 -15.56
N PHE A 156 -8.37 23.38 -14.50
CA PHE A 156 -8.63 21.96 -14.25
C PHE A 156 -9.51 21.75 -13.02
N ARG A 157 -10.16 20.58 -12.97
CA ARG A 157 -10.88 20.11 -11.79
C ARG A 157 -10.28 18.77 -11.38
N LEU A 158 -9.87 18.65 -10.12
CA LEU A 158 -9.48 17.38 -9.54
C LEU A 158 -10.72 16.51 -9.37
N GLN A 159 -10.62 15.28 -9.83
CA GLN A 159 -11.70 14.32 -9.82
C GLN A 159 -11.50 13.29 -8.70
N TRP A 160 -12.51 12.43 -8.50
CA TRP A 160 -12.57 11.51 -7.35
C TRP A 160 -11.36 10.57 -7.24
N ALA A 161 -10.71 10.20 -8.36
CA ALA A 161 -9.57 9.29 -8.30
C ALA A 161 -8.36 9.90 -7.58
N TYR A 162 -8.15 11.22 -7.73
CA TYR A 162 -7.12 11.93 -6.98
C TYR A 162 -7.44 11.93 -5.48
N GLY A 163 -8.71 12.12 -5.12
CA GLY A 163 -9.18 11.98 -3.73
C GLY A 163 -9.00 10.56 -3.18
N LEU A 164 -9.27 9.54 -3.98
CA LEU A 164 -9.05 8.14 -3.63
C LEU A 164 -7.57 7.84 -3.41
N PHE A 165 -6.69 8.38 -4.26
CA PHE A 165 -5.24 8.28 -4.07
C PHE A 165 -4.78 8.99 -2.79
N CYS A 166 -5.31 10.19 -2.49
CA CYS A 166 -5.08 10.85 -1.21
C CYS A 166 -5.50 9.98 -0.02
N GLY A 167 -6.67 9.34 -0.08
CA GLY A 167 -7.08 8.35 0.93
C GLY A 167 -6.11 7.17 1.05
N ALA A 168 -5.62 6.65 -0.08
CA ALA A 168 -4.58 5.62 -0.09
C ALA A 168 -3.32 6.08 0.64
N THR A 169 -2.88 7.33 0.44
CA THR A 169 -1.70 7.87 1.14
C THR A 169 -1.88 7.95 2.65
N LEU A 170 -3.10 8.22 3.13
CA LEU A 170 -3.40 8.20 4.56
C LEU A 170 -3.35 6.77 5.14
N PHE A 171 -3.80 5.77 4.38
CA PHE A 171 -3.69 4.38 4.80
C PHE A 171 -2.24 3.92 4.92
N ILE A 172 -1.37 4.26 3.97
CA ILE A 172 0.05 3.88 4.05
C ILE A 172 0.79 4.65 5.14
N LEU A 173 0.45 5.93 5.36
CA LEU A 173 0.98 6.71 6.48
C LEU A 173 0.57 6.09 7.83
N THR A 174 -0.69 5.66 7.95
CA THR A 174 -1.18 4.96 9.15
C THR A 174 -0.46 3.62 9.32
N ALA A 175 -0.28 2.87 8.23
CA ALA A 175 0.47 1.62 8.24
C ALA A 175 1.92 1.83 8.72
N LEU A 176 2.57 2.93 8.33
CA LEU A 176 3.91 3.31 8.77
C LEU A 176 3.96 3.56 10.28
N ILE A 177 3.05 4.41 10.79
CA ILE A 177 2.98 4.74 12.22
C ILE A 177 2.77 3.46 13.04
N VAL A 178 1.80 2.63 12.62
CA VAL A 178 1.49 1.35 13.26
C VAL A 178 2.67 0.36 13.16
N ALA A 179 3.50 0.41 12.11
CA ALA A 179 4.68 -0.46 12.00
C ALA A 179 5.83 -0.05 12.93
N ILE A 180 5.97 1.25 13.20
CA ILE A 180 7.04 1.82 14.05
C ILE A 180 6.75 1.54 15.53
N LEU A 181 5.50 1.65 15.98
CA LEU A 181 5.12 1.46 17.39
C LEU A 181 5.65 0.14 18.01
N PRO A 182 5.43 -1.04 17.39
CA PRO A 182 5.92 -2.31 17.93
C PRO A 182 7.37 -2.63 17.53
N TYR A 183 8.15 -1.67 17.00
CA TYR A 183 9.54 -1.93 16.58
C TYR A 183 10.45 -2.32 17.76
N ASN A 184 10.26 -1.66 18.91
CA ASN A 184 11.05 -1.90 20.11
C ASN A 184 10.37 -2.82 21.14
N VAL A 185 9.10 -3.18 20.91
CA VAL A 185 8.33 -4.02 21.83
C VAL A 185 8.34 -5.45 21.31
N ASP A 186 9.26 -6.26 21.83
CA ASP A 186 9.21 -7.71 21.68
C ASP A 186 8.39 -8.26 22.87
N GLU A 187 7.12 -8.63 22.63
CA GLU A 187 6.30 -9.31 23.63
C GLU A 187 6.78 -10.75 23.79
N ILE A 188 7.68 -10.96 24.76
CA ILE A 188 8.08 -12.30 25.19
C ILE A 188 7.09 -12.73 26.28
N GLN A 189 6.13 -13.59 25.92
CA GLN A 189 5.30 -14.26 26.92
C GLN A 189 6.00 -15.55 27.38
N TYR A 190 6.10 -15.71 28.69
CA TYR A 190 6.62 -16.91 29.33
C TYR A 190 5.43 -17.75 29.78
N ILE A 191 5.30 -18.96 29.25
CA ILE A 191 4.35 -19.93 29.77
C ILE A 191 5.12 -20.87 30.70
N GLU A 192 4.72 -20.87 31.97
CA GLU A 192 5.20 -21.85 32.94
C GLU A 192 4.42 -23.14 32.74
N THR A 193 5.11 -24.20 32.31
CA THR A 193 4.57 -25.55 32.36
C THR A 193 5.09 -26.23 33.62
N ILE A 194 4.18 -26.56 34.53
CA ILE A 194 4.47 -27.38 35.70
C ILE A 194 4.40 -28.82 35.22
N GLU A 195 5.54 -29.52 35.19
CA GLU A 195 5.53 -30.97 35.04
C GLU A 195 4.88 -31.55 36.31
N GLU A 196 3.58 -31.81 36.26
CA GLU A 196 2.95 -32.71 37.22
C GLU A 196 3.60 -34.07 37.02
N THR A 197 4.47 -34.47 37.95
CA THR A 197 4.89 -35.85 38.12
C THR A 197 3.63 -36.66 38.34
N ARG A 198 3.05 -37.20 37.27
CA ARG A 198 2.08 -38.29 37.34
C ARG A 198 2.83 -39.41 38.05
N GLY A 199 2.61 -39.52 39.36
CA GLY A 199 3.08 -40.65 40.13
C GLY A 199 2.58 -41.90 39.42
N GLU A 200 3.53 -42.69 38.90
CA GLU A 200 3.28 -44.07 38.58
C GLU A 200 2.73 -44.70 39.86
N LEU A 201 1.41 -44.89 39.90
CA LEU A 201 0.79 -45.88 40.77
C LEU A 201 1.31 -47.22 40.25
N GLU A 202 2.49 -47.64 40.73
CA GLU A 202 2.88 -49.04 40.68
C GLU A 202 1.80 -49.82 41.43
N PRO A 203 1.06 -50.73 40.77
CA PRO A 203 0.21 -51.66 41.49
C PRO A 203 1.14 -52.62 42.21
N PHE A 204 1.27 -52.47 43.53
CA PHE A 204 1.82 -53.52 44.38
C PHE A 204 1.01 -54.80 44.16
N ALA A 205 1.61 -55.78 43.51
CA ALA A 205 1.16 -57.16 43.40
C ALA A 205 2.15 -58.07 44.13
#